data_AF-A0A380EN70-F1
#
_entry.id   AF-A0A380EN70-F1
#
_cell.length_a   1.000
_cell.length_b   1.000
_cell.length_c   1.000
_cell.angle_alpha   90.00
_cell.angle_beta   90.00
_cell.angle_gamma   90.00
#
_symmetry.space_group_name_H-M   'P 1'
#
loop_
_entity.id
_entity.type
_entity.pdbx_description
1 polymer ?
#
loop_
_entity_poly.entity_id
_entity_poly.type
_entity_poly.pdbx_seq_one_letter_code
_entity_poly.pdbx_strand_id
1 'polypeptide(L)'
;MLKLLQQYEYKIIYKRMLYTCFILFIYILGTNISIVSYNDMQVKHESFFKIAISNMGGDVNTLNIFTLGLGPWLTSMIILMLISYRNMDNT
;
A
#
# COMPACT_ATOMS: atom_id res chain seq x y z
N MET A 1 -39.45 -11.70 -2.97
CA MET A 1 -38.41 -12.32 -2.11
C MET A 1 -37.00 -11.98 -2.57
N LEU A 2 -36.63 -12.23 -3.85
CA LEU A 2 -35.29 -11.94 -4.40
C LEU A 2 -34.81 -10.48 -4.26
N LYS A 3 -35.69 -9.49 -4.47
CA LYS A 3 -35.34 -8.06 -4.29
C LYS A 3 -34.88 -7.70 -2.87
N LEU A 4 -35.37 -8.39 -1.84
CA LEU A 4 -35.00 -8.10 -0.45
C LEU A 4 -33.60 -8.63 -0.10
N LEU A 5 -33.24 -9.80 -0.64
CA LEU A 5 -31.91 -10.39 -0.48
C LEU A 5 -30.84 -9.51 -1.18
N GLN A 6 -31.13 -9.05 -2.40
CA GLN A 6 -30.23 -8.16 -3.14
C GLN A 6 -29.99 -6.84 -2.38
N GLN A 7 -31.01 -6.23 -1.79
CA GLN A 7 -30.86 -5.01 -0.98
C GLN A 7 -29.99 -5.23 0.27
N TYR A 8 -30.07 -6.43 0.88
CA TYR A 8 -29.25 -6.78 2.04
C TYR A 8 -27.77 -6.96 1.67
N GLU A 9 -27.49 -7.62 0.54
CA GLU A 9 -26.12 -7.74 0.02
C GLU A 9 -25.54 -6.39 -0.42
N TYR A 10 -26.33 -5.51 -1.04
CA TYR A 10 -25.86 -4.16 -1.36
C TYR A 10 -25.47 -3.36 -0.11
N LYS A 11 -26.21 -3.52 1.00
CA LYS A 11 -25.90 -2.84 2.26
C LYS A 11 -24.58 -3.34 2.88
N ILE A 12 -24.28 -4.65 2.75
CA ILE A 12 -23.02 -5.22 3.27
C ILE A 12 -21.81 -4.76 2.44
N ILE A 13 -21.96 -4.73 1.11
CA ILE A 13 -20.90 -4.31 0.19
C ILE A 13 -20.61 -2.83 0.36
N TYR A 14 -21.66 -1.99 0.44
CA TYR A 14 -21.50 -0.55 0.64
C TYR A 14 -20.80 -0.23 1.97
N LYS A 15 -21.16 -0.93 3.06
CA LYS A 15 -20.48 -0.76 4.35
C LYS A 15 -18.98 -1.08 4.27
N ARG A 16 -18.61 -2.14 3.54
CA ARG A 16 -17.21 -2.52 3.31
C ARG A 16 -16.47 -1.51 2.43
N MET A 17 -17.08 -1.06 1.34
CA MET A 17 -16.48 -0.05 0.45
C MET A 17 -16.24 1.29 1.15
N LEU A 18 -17.18 1.72 2.00
CA LEU A 18 -17.03 2.96 2.75
C LEU A 18 -15.88 2.85 3.76
N TYR A 19 -15.72 1.68 4.39
CA TYR A 19 -14.58 1.40 5.27
C TYR A 19 -13.25 1.41 4.52
N THR A 20 -13.16 0.79 3.34
CA THR A 20 -11.92 0.82 2.54
C THR A 20 -11.60 2.23 2.06
N CYS A 21 -12.59 3.01 1.63
CA CYS A 21 -12.42 4.42 1.31
C CYS A 21 -11.94 5.24 2.50
N PHE A 22 -12.45 4.97 3.70
CA PHE A 22 -12.02 5.66 4.92
C PHE A 22 -10.54 5.39 5.25
N ILE A 23 -10.09 4.14 5.13
CA ILE A 23 -8.67 3.80 5.30
C ILE A 23 -7.80 4.48 4.24
N LEU A 24 -8.23 4.47 2.98
CA LEU A 24 -7.53 5.19 1.89
C LEU A 24 -7.44 6.70 2.16
N PHE A 25 -8.47 7.29 2.73
CA PHE A 25 -8.46 8.70 3.11
C PHE A 25 -7.40 9.00 4.17
N ILE A 26 -7.30 8.15 5.20
CA ILE A 26 -6.26 8.25 6.23
C ILE A 26 -4.86 8.09 5.61
N TYR A 27 -4.71 7.19 4.64
CA TYR A 27 -3.45 6.98 3.92
C TYR A 27 -3.00 8.25 3.16
N ILE A 28 -3.93 8.90 2.44
CA ILE A 28 -3.66 10.14 1.72
C ILE A 28 -3.33 11.29 2.69
N LEU A 29 -4.04 11.37 3.83
CA LEU A 29 -3.73 12.36 4.86
C LEU A 29 -2.33 12.15 5.46
N GLY A 30 -1.97 10.90 5.76
CA GLY A 30 -0.64 10.55 6.23
C GLY A 30 0.46 10.92 5.24
N THR A 31 0.14 10.82 3.93
CA THR A 31 1.07 11.18 2.85
C THR A 31 1.48 12.65 2.85
N ASN A 32 0.61 13.53 3.34
CA ASN A 32 0.89 14.97 3.44
C ASN A 32 1.80 15.34 4.62
N ILE A 33 2.10 14.40 5.53
CA ILE A 33 2.99 14.64 6.67
C ILE A 33 4.43 14.29 6.24
N SER A 34 5.14 15.28 5.71
CA SER A 34 6.57 15.15 5.37
C SER A 34 7.45 15.18 6.61
N ILE A 35 8.32 14.19 6.76
CA ILE A 35 9.23 14.02 7.92
C ILE A 35 10.58 14.71 7.68
N VAL A 36 11.01 14.84 6.43
CA VAL A 36 12.33 15.42 6.07
C VAL A 36 12.17 16.51 5.01
N SER A 37 12.88 17.63 5.21
CA SER A 37 12.90 18.79 4.31
C SER A 37 13.59 18.46 2.98
N TYR A 38 13.01 18.99 1.89
CA TYR A 38 13.35 18.81 0.46
C TYR A 38 14.81 19.16 0.07
N ASN A 39 15.62 19.71 0.99
CA ASN A 39 16.87 20.37 0.63
C ASN A 39 18.08 19.45 0.39
N ASP A 40 18.01 18.15 0.72
CA ASP A 40 19.17 17.24 0.61
C ASP A 40 19.00 16.07 -0.38
N MET A 41 17.89 15.98 -1.12
CA MET A 41 17.67 14.90 -2.08
C MET A 41 18.12 15.27 -3.49
N GLN A 42 19.41 15.51 -3.67
CA GLN A 42 20.05 15.43 -4.99
C GLN A 42 20.53 14.00 -5.25
N VAL A 43 19.61 13.03 -5.30
CA VAL A 43 19.99 11.67 -5.69
C VAL A 43 19.99 11.61 -7.22
N LYS A 44 21.14 11.68 -7.87
CA LYS A 44 21.27 11.64 -9.35
C LYS A 44 20.87 10.29 -10.01
N HIS A 45 20.27 9.35 -9.30
CA HIS A 45 19.93 7.98 -9.76
C HIS A 45 18.41 7.69 -9.81
N GLU A 46 17.58 8.72 -9.83
CA GLU A 46 16.15 8.65 -9.43
C GLU A 46 15.21 7.88 -10.37
N SER A 47 15.49 7.69 -11.66
CA SER A 47 14.44 7.26 -12.59
C SER A 47 13.84 5.88 -12.25
N PHE A 48 14.68 4.87 -12.03
CA PHE A 48 14.22 3.51 -11.72
C PHE A 48 13.60 3.41 -10.32
N PHE A 49 14.19 4.10 -9.34
CA PHE A 49 13.70 4.11 -7.96
C PHE A 49 12.36 4.86 -7.84
N LYS A 50 12.23 5.99 -8.54
CA LYS A 50 10.97 6.75 -8.68
C LYS A 50 9.88 5.93 -9.32
N ILE A 51 10.20 5.18 -10.38
CA ILE A 51 9.25 4.28 -11.02
C ILE A 51 8.84 3.17 -10.04
N ALA A 52 9.78 2.49 -9.38
CA ALA A 52 9.47 1.42 -8.44
C ALA A 52 8.59 1.89 -7.27
N ILE A 53 8.90 3.05 -6.68
CA ILE A 53 8.15 3.60 -5.55
C ILE A 53 6.77 4.12 -5.98
N SER A 54 6.67 4.78 -7.13
CA SER A 54 5.39 5.22 -7.67
C SER A 54 4.43 4.06 -7.95
N ASN A 55 4.93 2.91 -8.41
CA ASN A 55 4.13 1.69 -8.61
C ASN A 55 3.63 1.08 -7.29
N MET A 56 4.29 1.37 -6.17
CA MET A 56 3.89 0.90 -4.84
C MET A 56 3.05 1.93 -4.06
N GLY A 57 2.66 3.03 -4.71
CA GLY A 57 1.83 4.09 -4.15
C GLY A 57 2.58 5.05 -3.21
N GLY A 58 3.91 5.05 -3.25
CA GLY A 58 4.76 5.92 -2.46
C GLY A 58 5.18 7.19 -3.22
N ASP A 59 5.64 8.20 -2.48
CA ASP A 59 6.14 9.46 -3.02
C ASP A 59 7.65 9.56 -2.79
N VAL A 60 8.42 9.83 -3.85
CA VAL A 60 9.89 10.02 -3.78
C VAL A 60 10.31 11.47 -3.68
N ASN A 61 9.43 12.41 -4.03
CA ASN A 61 9.73 13.83 -3.99
C ASN A 61 9.60 14.40 -2.57
N THR A 62 8.80 13.75 -1.72
CA THR A 62 8.62 14.14 -0.32
C THR A 62 8.73 12.90 0.57
N LEU A 63 9.76 12.85 1.42
CA LEU A 63 9.90 11.80 2.42
C LEU A 63 8.80 11.92 3.48
N ASN A 64 7.70 11.18 3.30
CA ASN A 64 6.61 11.00 4.25
C ASN A 64 6.71 9.64 4.99
N ILE A 65 5.98 9.45 6.08
CA ILE A 65 5.83 8.16 6.81
C ILE A 65 5.49 6.97 5.88
N PHE A 66 4.80 7.21 4.78
CA PHE A 66 4.40 6.22 3.76
C PHE A 66 5.20 6.32 2.45
N THR A 67 6.41 6.89 2.46
CA THR A 67 7.28 7.02 1.25
C THR A 67 7.45 5.71 0.50
N LEU A 68 7.61 4.59 1.22
CA LEU A 68 7.77 3.27 0.61
C LEU A 68 6.43 2.56 0.32
N GLY A 69 5.30 3.17 0.68
CA GLY A 69 3.96 2.63 0.50
C GLY A 69 3.82 1.21 1.05
N LEU A 70 3.34 0.30 0.19
CA LEU A 70 3.19 -1.12 0.50
C LEU A 70 4.46 -1.96 0.24
N GLY A 71 5.56 -1.34 -0.19
CA GLY A 71 6.77 -2.05 -0.60
C GLY A 71 7.34 -3.00 0.45
N PRO A 72 7.57 -2.58 1.71
CA PRO A 72 8.10 -3.44 2.75
C PRO A 72 7.19 -4.64 3.03
N TRP A 73 5.87 -4.45 2.97
CA TRP A 73 4.91 -5.53 3.16
C TRP A 73 5.00 -6.57 2.04
N LEU A 74 5.09 -6.13 0.79
CA LEU A 74 5.27 -7.01 -0.35
C LEU A 74 6.61 -7.75 -0.29
N THR A 75 7.69 -7.07 0.08
CA THR A 75 9.00 -7.69 0.26
C THR A 75 8.97 -8.75 1.36
N SER A 76 8.35 -8.47 2.51
CA SER A 76 8.17 -9.46 3.57
C SER A 76 7.34 -10.65 3.10
N MET A 77 6.28 -10.44 2.33
CA MET A 77 5.45 -11.51 1.76
C MET A 77 6.27 -12.44 0.86
N ILE A 78 7.12 -11.88 -0.01
CA ILE A 78 8.02 -12.65 -0.89
C ILE A 78 9.01 -13.47 -0.06
N ILE A 79 9.63 -12.86 0.96
CA ILE A 79 10.58 -13.55 1.84
C ILE A 79 9.89 -14.71 2.57
N LEU A 80 8.70 -14.47 3.13
CA LEU A 80 7.91 -15.50 3.81
C LEU A 80 7.48 -16.63 2.86
N MET A 81 7.10 -16.29 1.63
CA MET A 81 6.74 -17.28 0.60
C MET A 81 7.95 -18.14 0.20
N LEU A 82 9.13 -17.56 0.08
CA LEU A 82 10.39 -18.30 -0.17
C LEU A 82 10.75 -19.22 1.00
N ILE A 83 10.62 -18.73 2.24
CA ILE A 83 10.85 -19.55 3.44
C ILE A 83 9.84 -20.70 3.52
N SER A 84 8.57 -20.42 3.23
CA SER A 84 7.51 -21.43 3.21
C SER A 84 7.78 -22.49 2.14
N TYR A 85 8.20 -22.08 0.95
CA TYR A 85 8.57 -23.00 -0.13
C TYR A 85 9.74 -23.90 0.28
N ARG A 86 10.79 -23.31 0.87
CA ARG A 86 11.94 -24.02 1.44
C ARG A 86 11.64 -24.82 2.72
N ASN A 87 10.41 -24.85 3.21
CA ASN A 87 10.02 -25.78 4.27
C ASN A 87 9.20 -26.95 3.72
N MET A 88 8.58 -26.80 2.55
CA MET A 88 7.78 -27.85 1.90
C MET A 88 8.64 -28.91 1.20
N ASP A 89 9.86 -28.57 0.80
CA ASP A 89 10.87 -29.47 0.23
C ASP A 89 11.60 -30.32 1.28
N ASN A 90 11.57 -29.89 2.55
CA ASN A 90 12.24 -30.56 3.68
C ASN A 90 11.32 -31.51 4.48
N THR A 91 10.10 -31.77 3.99
CA THR A 91 9.13 -32.76 4.53
C THR A 91 8.86 -33.86 3.52
#